data_AF-A0A8H4A9U5-F1
#
_entry.id   AF-A0A8H4A9U5-F1
#
_cell.length_a   1.000
_cell.length_b   1.000
_cell.length_c   1.000
_cell.angle_alpha   90.00
_cell.angle_beta   90.00
_cell.angle_gamma   90.00
#
_symmetry.space_group_name_H-M   'P 1'
#
loop_
_entity.id
_entity.type
_entity.pdbx_description
1 polymer ?
#
loop_
_entity_poly.entity_id
_entity_poly.type
_entity_poly.pdbx_seq_one_letter_code
_entity_poly.pdbx_strand_id
1 'polypeptide(L)'
;MKNFIFVFSLFAILKVNAIQNPCHLNKRYTSTFGPCFFPTELLNVTLTPDPPTVGTSTYYVSGRIHDHTITAGKTIAAVQFLNGSAYAISELYYKTFDNTVAPGDEFSIVVSDVPAPKFPYPHYEFYVIVIVGDPVDNTIQAVQEYGCALTYLYS
;
A
#
# COMPACT_ATOMS: atom_id res chain seq x y z
N MET A 1 32.41 -43.79 53.11
CA MET A 1 31.47 -42.66 52.96
C MET A 1 31.18 -42.50 51.47
N LYS A 2 29.99 -42.92 51.06
CA LYS A 2 29.51 -42.96 49.67
C LYS A 2 28.13 -42.33 49.76
N ASN A 3 27.89 -41.25 49.00
CA ASN A 3 26.60 -40.65 48.60
C ASN A 3 26.83 -39.17 48.25
N PHE A 4 27.28 -38.89 47.02
CA PHE A 4 27.02 -37.63 46.35
C PHE A 4 26.12 -37.95 45.16
N ILE A 5 24.86 -38.25 45.47
CA ILE A 5 23.73 -38.12 44.55
C ILE A 5 23.13 -36.75 44.89
N PHE A 6 22.51 -36.12 43.90
CA PHE A 6 21.90 -34.80 43.89
C PHE A 6 22.81 -33.70 43.37
N VAL A 7 22.56 -33.31 42.13
CA VAL A 7 22.52 -31.93 41.57
C VAL A 7 22.81 -31.98 40.05
N PHE A 8 22.22 -32.94 39.32
CA PHE A 8 22.20 -32.88 37.85
C PHE A 8 20.82 -33.13 37.22
N SER A 9 19.81 -33.54 38.00
CA SER A 9 18.49 -33.86 37.45
C SER A 9 17.52 -32.68 37.33
N LEU A 10 17.91 -31.45 37.73
CA LEU A 10 17.01 -30.29 37.71
C LEU A 10 17.10 -29.41 36.46
N PHE A 11 17.97 -29.73 35.50
CA PHE A 11 18.11 -28.95 34.24
C PHE A 11 17.29 -29.49 33.06
N ALA A 12 16.62 -30.64 33.21
CA ALA A 12 15.85 -31.23 32.12
C ALA A 12 14.39 -30.74 32.05
N ILE A 13 13.85 -30.11 33.10
CA ILE A 13 12.40 -29.82 33.20
C ILE A 13 12.05 -28.38 32.76
N LEU A 14 13.03 -27.47 32.67
CA LEU A 14 12.76 -26.08 32.25
C LEU A 14 12.71 -25.87 30.73
N LYS A 15 12.89 -26.92 29.93
CA LYS A 15 12.86 -26.83 28.45
C LYS A 15 11.55 -27.27 27.79
N VAL A 16 10.44 -27.36 28.55
CA VAL A 16 9.18 -27.90 27.99
C VAL A 16 7.97 -26.97 28.16
N ASN A 17 8.14 -25.71 28.57
CA ASN A 17 7.01 -24.76 28.59
C ASN A 17 7.36 -23.32 28.17
N ALA A 18 8.37 -23.14 27.32
CA ALA A 18 8.21 -22.09 26.33
C ALA A 18 7.14 -22.62 25.37
N ILE A 19 5.87 -22.32 25.65
CA ILE A 19 4.81 -22.33 24.66
C ILE A 19 5.36 -21.46 23.52
N GLN A 20 5.98 -22.12 22.56
CA GLN A 20 6.17 -21.66 21.20
C GLN A 20 4.77 -21.67 20.58
N ASN A 21 3.84 -20.88 21.15
CA ASN A 21 3.04 -20.07 20.27
C ASN A 21 4.12 -19.24 19.58
N PRO A 22 4.29 -19.35 18.25
CA PRO A 22 4.86 -18.23 17.57
C PRO A 22 3.89 -17.11 17.97
N CYS A 23 4.32 -16.21 18.85
CA CYS A 23 3.83 -14.85 18.73
C CYS A 23 4.25 -14.49 17.31
N HIS A 24 3.37 -14.80 16.35
CA HIS A 24 3.23 -14.11 15.10
C HIS A 24 2.96 -12.68 15.54
N LEU A 25 4.03 -11.98 15.94
CA LEU A 25 4.09 -10.55 15.89
C LEU A 25 3.90 -10.28 14.41
N ASN A 26 2.63 -10.21 13.98
CA ASN A 26 2.22 -9.57 12.77
C ASN A 26 2.72 -8.14 12.94
N LYS A 27 3.99 -7.91 12.58
CA LYS A 27 4.47 -6.58 12.29
C LYS A 27 3.55 -6.15 11.17
N ARG A 28 2.49 -5.39 11.51
CA ARG A 28 1.70 -4.69 10.52
C ARG A 28 2.70 -3.77 9.84
N TYR A 29 3.14 -4.19 8.66
CA TYR A 29 4.07 -3.42 7.86
C TYR A 29 3.27 -2.18 7.45
N THR A 30 3.62 -1.03 8.00
CA THR A 30 3.09 0.26 7.53
C THR A 30 3.47 0.40 6.07
N SER A 31 2.51 0.75 5.24
CA SER A 31 2.74 0.93 3.81
C SER A 31 3.60 2.17 3.60
N THR A 32 4.84 1.99 3.15
CA THR A 32 5.72 3.10 2.77
C THR A 32 5.58 3.33 1.27
N PHE A 33 5.08 4.49 0.89
CA PHE A 33 4.98 4.91 -0.50
C PHE A 33 6.27 5.62 -0.94
N GLY A 34 6.81 5.17 -2.07
CA GLY A 34 8.00 5.73 -2.71
C GLY A 34 7.73 6.13 -4.16
N PRO A 35 8.78 6.56 -4.89
CA PRO A 35 8.65 6.97 -6.28
C PRO A 35 8.27 5.79 -7.18
N CYS A 36 7.54 6.07 -8.24
CA CYS A 36 7.23 5.12 -9.29
C CYS A 36 8.42 4.92 -10.25
N PHE A 37 8.30 3.93 -11.15
CA PHE A 37 9.37 3.56 -12.08
C PHE A 37 9.65 4.61 -13.16
N PHE A 38 8.69 5.50 -13.44
CA PHE A 38 8.78 6.55 -14.45
C PHE A 38 8.94 7.93 -13.80
N PRO A 39 9.64 8.87 -14.48
CA PRO A 39 9.85 10.21 -13.94
C PRO A 39 8.53 10.96 -13.85
N THR A 40 8.04 11.13 -12.62
CA THR A 40 6.80 11.83 -12.24
C THR A 40 7.02 12.46 -10.86
N GLU A 41 6.13 13.37 -10.45
CA GLU A 41 6.21 13.94 -9.12
C GLU A 41 5.79 12.94 -8.03
N LEU A 42 6.55 12.87 -6.94
CA LEU A 42 6.24 11.97 -5.84
C LEU A 42 5.00 12.46 -5.09
N LEU A 43 3.99 11.59 -5.00
CA LEU A 43 2.80 11.84 -4.20
C LEU A 43 3.03 11.46 -2.73
N ASN A 44 2.40 12.21 -1.82
CA ASN A 44 2.28 11.82 -0.43
C ASN A 44 0.98 11.01 -0.27
N VAL A 45 1.11 9.75 0.16
CA VAL A 45 -0.02 8.82 0.27
C VAL A 45 -0.03 8.17 1.64
N THR A 46 -1.19 8.22 2.28
CA THR A 46 -1.51 7.40 3.45
C THR A 46 -2.81 6.64 3.19
N LEU A 47 -3.06 5.55 3.92
CA LEU A 47 -4.30 4.80 3.75
C LEU A 47 -4.88 4.28 5.06
N THR A 48 -6.14 3.84 5.01
CA THR A 48 -6.84 3.22 6.15
C THR A 48 -7.77 2.11 5.66
N PRO A 49 -7.69 0.88 6.20
CA PRO A 49 -6.68 0.40 7.17
C PRO A 49 -5.29 0.28 6.52
N ASP A 50 -4.22 0.39 7.32
CA ASP A 50 -2.83 0.22 6.88
C ASP A 50 -2.14 -0.96 7.64
N PRO A 51 -1.61 -1.98 6.94
CA PRO A 51 -1.71 -2.23 5.50
C PRO A 51 -3.16 -2.49 5.07
N PRO A 52 -3.49 -2.35 3.77
CA PRO A 52 -4.83 -2.64 3.27
C PRO A 52 -5.18 -4.10 3.56
N THR A 53 -6.36 -4.31 4.14
CA THR A 53 -6.87 -5.65 4.48
C THR A 53 -7.99 -6.07 3.53
N VAL A 54 -8.45 -7.31 3.63
CA VAL A 54 -9.65 -7.79 2.93
C VAL A 54 -10.82 -6.86 3.21
N GLY A 55 -11.53 -6.44 2.16
CA GLY A 55 -12.59 -5.45 2.22
C GLY A 55 -12.24 -4.23 1.38
N THR A 56 -12.50 -3.03 1.90
CA THR A 56 -12.18 -1.75 1.26
C THR A 56 -11.15 -0.97 2.06
N SER A 57 -10.41 -0.12 1.36
CA SER A 57 -9.46 0.83 1.94
C SER A 57 -9.73 2.24 1.41
N THR A 58 -9.39 3.24 2.22
CA THR A 58 -9.42 4.65 1.84
C THR A 58 -8.01 5.17 1.71
N TYR A 59 -7.71 5.84 0.59
CA TYR A 59 -6.41 6.44 0.29
C TYR A 59 -6.53 7.96 0.38
N TYR A 60 -5.64 8.57 1.15
CA TYR A 60 -5.50 10.01 1.28
C TYR A 60 -4.27 10.42 0.48
N VAL A 61 -4.49 11.14 -0.61
CA VAL A 61 -3.47 11.51 -1.58
C VAL A 61 -3.28 13.02 -1.53
N SER A 62 -2.05 13.47 -1.40
CA SER A 62 -1.69 14.88 -1.45
C SER A 62 -0.34 15.10 -2.11
N GLY A 63 -0.04 16.34 -2.47
CA GLY A 63 1.23 16.69 -3.09
C GLY A 63 1.19 18.06 -3.75
N ARG A 64 2.16 18.28 -4.63
CA ARG A 64 2.27 19.41 -5.56
C ARG A 64 2.56 18.83 -6.94
N ILE A 65 2.06 19.47 -7.99
CA ILE A 65 2.34 19.13 -9.40
C ILE A 65 2.73 20.43 -10.10
N HIS A 66 3.98 20.58 -10.52
CA HIS A 66 4.59 21.83 -11.00
C HIS A 66 4.40 22.03 -12.50
N ASP A 67 4.35 20.96 -13.28
CA ASP A 67 4.35 21.06 -14.74
C ASP A 67 2.94 21.03 -15.34
N HIS A 68 1.91 20.71 -14.54
CA HIS A 68 0.56 20.45 -15.02
C HIS A 68 -0.49 21.06 -14.09
N THR A 69 -1.63 21.48 -14.66
CA THR A 69 -2.79 21.96 -13.90
C THR A 69 -3.70 20.78 -13.57
N ILE A 70 -4.06 20.61 -12.29
CA ILE A 70 -5.15 19.70 -11.93
C ILE A 70 -6.43 20.38 -12.36
N THR A 71 -7.15 19.77 -13.29
CA THR A 71 -8.34 20.35 -13.92
C THR A 71 -9.60 19.73 -13.35
N ALA A 72 -10.49 20.57 -12.79
CA ALA A 72 -11.78 20.13 -12.27
C ALA A 72 -12.59 19.34 -13.32
N GLY A 73 -13.17 18.22 -12.91
CA GLY A 73 -13.98 17.36 -13.79
C GLY A 73 -13.19 16.55 -14.82
N LYS A 74 -11.85 16.67 -14.86
CA LYS A 74 -11.00 15.96 -15.82
C LYS A 74 -9.91 15.14 -15.13
N THR A 75 -9.05 15.81 -14.36
CA THR A 75 -7.94 15.14 -13.68
C THR A 75 -8.47 14.20 -12.62
N ILE A 76 -7.85 13.04 -12.50
CA ILE A 76 -8.22 11.99 -11.55
C ILE A 76 -7.08 11.70 -10.59
N ALA A 77 -7.42 11.25 -9.38
CA ALA A 77 -6.56 10.43 -8.56
C ALA A 77 -7.02 8.99 -8.65
N ALA A 78 -6.10 8.07 -8.95
CA ALA A 78 -6.40 6.68 -9.22
C ALA A 78 -5.53 5.74 -8.39
N VAL A 79 -6.05 4.57 -8.06
CA VAL A 79 -5.41 3.49 -7.31
C VAL A 79 -5.55 2.20 -8.11
N GLN A 80 -4.45 1.47 -8.27
CA GLN A 80 -4.44 0.16 -8.93
C GLN A 80 -3.54 -0.81 -8.18
N PHE A 81 -3.96 -2.08 -8.14
CA PHE A 81 -3.15 -3.17 -7.60
C PHE A 81 -2.44 -3.88 -8.75
N LEU A 82 -1.15 -4.14 -8.57
CA LEU A 82 -0.31 -4.86 -9.51
C LEU A 82 0.25 -6.12 -8.86
N ASN A 83 0.45 -7.20 -9.61
CA ASN A 83 1.19 -8.35 -9.10
C ASN A 83 2.71 -8.08 -9.02
N GLY A 84 3.47 -9.02 -8.46
CA GLY A 84 4.94 -8.96 -8.39
C GLY A 84 5.67 -8.70 -9.74
N SER A 85 5.01 -8.92 -10.87
CA SER A 85 5.53 -8.65 -12.23
C SER A 85 5.00 -7.34 -12.84
N ALA A 86 4.40 -6.46 -12.01
CA ALA A 86 3.83 -5.16 -12.39
C ALA A 86 2.65 -5.22 -13.39
N TYR A 87 1.96 -6.37 -13.50
CA TYR A 87 0.70 -6.45 -14.24
C TYR A 87 -0.49 -6.12 -13.36
N ALA A 88 -1.45 -5.35 -13.88
CA ALA A 88 -2.69 -5.02 -13.19
C ALA A 88 -3.48 -6.29 -12.79
N ILE A 89 -3.84 -6.37 -11.52
CA ILE A 89 -4.69 -7.43 -10.95
C ILE A 89 -6.02 -6.89 -10.40
N SER A 90 -6.25 -5.59 -10.56
CA SER A 90 -7.52 -4.93 -10.28
C SER A 90 -7.88 -3.96 -11.40
N GLU A 91 -9.17 -3.63 -11.49
CA GLU A 91 -9.60 -2.43 -12.20
C GLU A 91 -8.98 -1.18 -11.57
N LEU A 92 -8.96 -0.09 -12.34
CA LEU A 92 -8.52 1.22 -11.88
C LEU A 92 -9.63 1.87 -11.06
N TYR A 93 -9.39 2.09 -9.77
CA TYR A 93 -10.31 2.82 -8.90
C TYR A 93 -9.91 4.28 -8.88
N TYR A 94 -10.83 5.21 -9.09
CA TYR A 94 -10.48 6.61 -9.23
C TYR A 94 -11.52 7.55 -8.66
N LYS A 95 -11.08 8.77 -8.40
CA LYS A 95 -11.92 9.93 -8.10
C LYS A 95 -11.46 11.11 -8.93
N THR A 96 -12.41 11.79 -9.55
CA THR A 96 -12.16 13.03 -10.28
C THR A 96 -12.04 14.20 -9.31
N PHE A 97 -11.14 15.13 -9.60
CA PHE A 97 -11.02 16.36 -8.83
C PHE A 97 -12.22 17.28 -9.07
N ASP A 98 -12.79 17.83 -8.00
CA ASP A 98 -13.92 18.77 -8.08
C ASP A 98 -13.48 20.23 -8.30
N ASN A 99 -12.21 20.53 -8.00
CA ASN A 99 -11.64 21.87 -8.09
C ASN A 99 -10.36 21.87 -8.94
N THR A 100 -10.13 22.98 -9.63
CA THR A 100 -8.88 23.21 -10.36
C THR A 100 -7.79 23.68 -9.40
N VAL A 101 -6.59 23.10 -9.51
CA VAL A 101 -5.41 23.49 -8.72
C VAL A 101 -4.31 23.92 -9.68
N ALA A 102 -3.79 25.12 -9.48
CA ALA A 102 -2.74 25.67 -10.33
C ALA A 102 -1.42 24.88 -10.16
N PRO A 103 -0.53 24.90 -11.17
CA PRO A 103 0.74 24.21 -11.05
C PRO A 103 1.58 24.74 -9.88
N GLY A 104 2.18 23.84 -9.11
CA GLY A 104 2.99 24.11 -7.93
C GLY A 104 2.18 24.28 -6.63
N ASP A 105 0.87 24.48 -6.71
CA ASP A 105 0.01 24.58 -5.52
C ASP A 105 -0.23 23.20 -4.88
N GLU A 106 -0.51 23.23 -3.58
CA GLU A 106 -0.83 22.03 -2.81
C GLU A 106 -2.24 21.52 -3.14
N PHE A 107 -2.36 20.20 -3.30
CA PHE A 107 -3.65 19.54 -3.44
C PHE A 107 -3.82 18.42 -2.41
N SER A 108 -5.07 18.07 -2.15
CA SER A 108 -5.42 16.85 -1.45
C SER A 108 -6.72 16.25 -2.00
N ILE A 109 -6.80 14.93 -2.04
CA ILE A 109 -7.96 14.19 -2.49
C ILE A 109 -8.05 12.85 -1.74
N VAL A 110 -9.29 12.44 -1.46
CA VAL A 110 -9.58 11.18 -0.78
C VAL A 110 -10.25 10.22 -1.76
N VAL A 111 -9.62 9.08 -2.00
CA VAL A 111 -10.16 7.97 -2.80
C VAL A 111 -10.64 6.89 -1.82
N SER A 112 -11.96 6.84 -1.60
CA SER A 112 -12.60 5.93 -0.65
C SER A 112 -13.08 4.64 -1.31
N ASP A 113 -13.39 3.65 -0.48
CA ASP A 113 -14.03 2.39 -0.89
C ASP A 113 -13.28 1.59 -1.95
N VAL A 114 -11.95 1.70 -1.98
CA VAL A 114 -11.09 0.94 -2.90
C VAL A 114 -11.05 -0.51 -2.44
N PRO A 115 -11.61 -1.47 -3.20
CA PRO A 115 -11.65 -2.85 -2.78
C PRO A 115 -10.28 -3.51 -2.93
N ALA A 116 -9.86 -4.22 -1.89
CA ALA A 116 -8.68 -5.05 -1.97
C ALA A 116 -8.94 -6.22 -2.95
N PRO A 117 -8.00 -6.54 -3.86
CA PRO A 117 -8.13 -7.68 -4.74
C PRO A 117 -8.17 -8.98 -3.91
N LYS A 118 -8.90 -9.98 -4.42
CA LYS A 118 -8.91 -11.31 -3.81
C LYS A 118 -7.60 -12.03 -4.12
N PHE A 119 -6.73 -12.16 -3.13
CA PHE A 119 -5.48 -12.90 -3.28
C PHE A 119 -5.75 -14.43 -3.22
N PRO A 120 -5.30 -15.20 -4.22
CA PRO A 120 -5.58 -16.64 -4.28
C PRO A 120 -4.79 -17.46 -3.25
N TYR A 121 -3.70 -16.91 -2.70
CA TYR A 121 -2.84 -17.58 -1.75
C TYR A 121 -2.46 -16.62 -0.60
N PRO A 122 -2.26 -17.11 0.62
CA PRO A 122 -1.49 -16.37 1.62
C PRO A 122 -0.10 -16.11 1.05
N HIS A 123 0.55 -15.01 1.43
CA HIS A 123 1.91 -14.66 0.98
C HIS A 123 2.01 -14.18 -0.47
N TYR A 124 0.93 -13.63 -1.01
CA TYR A 124 0.94 -13.05 -2.34
C TYR A 124 1.60 -11.66 -2.30
N GLU A 125 2.61 -11.48 -3.16
CA GLU A 125 3.33 -10.22 -3.35
C GLU A 125 2.60 -9.32 -4.34
N PHE A 126 2.34 -8.08 -3.95
CA PHE A 126 1.67 -7.12 -4.82
C PHE A 126 2.17 -5.70 -4.58
N TYR A 127 1.96 -4.86 -5.58
CA TYR A 127 2.17 -3.43 -5.47
C TYR A 127 0.84 -2.70 -5.45
N VAL A 128 0.83 -1.54 -4.80
CA VAL A 128 -0.23 -0.55 -4.97
C VAL A 128 0.38 0.68 -5.59
N ILE A 129 -0.13 1.06 -6.76
CA ILE A 129 0.24 2.29 -7.45
C ILE A 129 -0.88 3.31 -7.27
N VAL A 130 -0.50 4.54 -6.95
CA VAL A 130 -1.39 5.69 -6.83
C VAL A 130 -0.91 6.75 -7.81
N ILE A 131 -1.82 7.23 -8.65
CA ILE A 131 -1.52 8.12 -9.77
C ILE A 131 -2.41 9.36 -9.67
N VAL A 132 -1.86 10.52 -9.99
CA VAL A 132 -2.63 11.72 -10.33
C VAL A 132 -2.33 12.09 -11.78
N GLY A 133 -3.37 12.25 -12.60
CA GLY A 133 -3.19 12.50 -14.03
C GLY A 133 -4.51 12.61 -14.79
N ASP A 134 -4.42 12.85 -16.09
CA ASP A 134 -5.58 12.96 -16.98
C ASP A 134 -5.83 11.63 -17.72
N PRO A 135 -7.09 11.19 -17.88
CA PRO A 135 -7.42 10.06 -18.74
C PRO A 135 -7.00 10.30 -20.19
N VAL A 136 -6.42 9.27 -20.83
CA VAL A 136 -6.06 9.30 -22.25
C VAL A 136 -7.30 8.96 -23.09
N ASP A 137 -7.56 9.73 -24.14
CA ASP A 137 -8.70 9.56 -25.06
C ASP A 137 -10.08 9.53 -24.36
N ASN A 138 -10.20 10.19 -23.20
CA ASN A 138 -11.37 10.12 -22.31
C ASN A 138 -11.70 8.70 -21.81
N THR A 139 -10.77 7.76 -21.96
CA THR A 139 -10.87 6.42 -21.39
C THR A 139 -10.02 6.34 -20.13
N ILE A 140 -10.60 5.79 -19.06
CA ILE A 140 -9.88 5.58 -17.79
C ILE A 140 -8.89 4.39 -17.85
N GLN A 141 -8.71 3.77 -19.02
CA GLN A 141 -7.85 2.61 -19.19
C GLN A 141 -6.36 3.00 -19.28
N ALA A 142 -6.08 4.25 -19.61
CA ALA A 142 -4.75 4.82 -19.62
C ALA A 142 -4.79 6.23 -19.03
N VAL A 143 -3.77 6.59 -18.26
CA VAL A 143 -3.65 7.89 -17.59
C VAL A 143 -2.34 8.53 -18.01
N GLN A 144 -2.37 9.79 -18.44
CA GLN A 144 -1.18 10.61 -18.55
C GLN A 144 -0.78 11.04 -17.14
N GLU A 145 0.24 10.39 -16.59
CA GLU A 145 0.67 10.55 -15.20
C GLU A 145 1.37 11.89 -14.98
N TYR A 146 0.95 12.65 -13.96
CA TYR A 146 1.61 13.87 -13.51
C TYR A 146 2.39 13.61 -12.22
N GLY A 147 1.78 12.87 -11.31
CA GLY A 147 2.40 12.42 -10.07
C GLY A 147 2.06 10.96 -9.80
N CYS A 148 2.99 10.28 -9.13
CA CYS A 148 2.85 8.88 -8.80
C CYS A 148 3.49 8.53 -7.45
N ALA A 149 2.91 7.53 -6.79
CA ALA A 149 3.48 6.87 -5.63
C ALA A 149 3.21 5.37 -5.65
N LEU A 150 4.22 4.58 -5.27
CA LEU A 150 4.18 3.11 -5.29
C LEU A 150 4.54 2.56 -3.92
N THR A 151 3.83 1.54 -3.46
CA THR A 151 4.23 0.74 -2.30
C THR A 151 4.19 -0.75 -2.63
N TYR A 152 5.03 -1.52 -1.93
CA TYR A 152 5.09 -2.98 -2.03
C TYR A 152 4.52 -3.59 -0.76
N LEU A 153 3.63 -4.57 -0.93
CA LEU A 153 2.91 -5.21 0.14
C LEU A 153 2.95 -6.73 0.02
N TYR A 154 2.84 -7.36 1.19
CA TYR A 154 2.82 -8.81 1.34
C TYR A 154 1.54 -9.20 2.10
N SER A 155 0.75 -10.11 1.51
CA SER A 155 -0.51 -10.60 2.10
C SER A 155 -0.34 -11.83 2.99
#